data_AF-D9PES9-F1
#
_entry.id   AF-D9PES9-F1
#
_cell.length_a   1.000
_cell.length_b   1.000
_cell.length_c   1.000
_cell.angle_alpha   90.00
_cell.angle_beta   90.00
_cell.angle_gamma   90.00
#
_symmetry.space_group_name_H-M   'P 1'
#
loop_
_entity.id
_entity.type
_entity.pdbx_description
1 polymer ?
#
loop_
_entity_poly.entity_id
_entity_poly.type
_entity_poly.pdbx_seq_one_letter_code
_entity_poly.pdbx_strand_id
1 'polypeptide(L)'
;MMSYATEYWHFLTIGLFVGLAGGSFSVGTPYVARWFPKSRQGMAMGVYGAGNSGAAVNKFVAPVLLVAFGWGMVPQVYAAVMLGALILFWLFSHSDPAHLVPSNVSFRDQLKALKDPKVIKYCQYYSIVFGGYVALSLWMVQYYVGEFGLDIRVAALLAACFSLPGGVLRAFGGVLSDKFGAHSVTWWVMWVSWICLFLLSYPQTDFTIMTVTGPATFHLGLNVYMFTALMFILGIAWAFGKASVFKYISDDYSQNIGAISGIVGLAGGLGGFVLPIMFGALMDLTGIRSSAFMLMYGVVWVSLIWMYWTEVRGTELMGKNAKSFSLQN
;
A
#
# COMPACT_ATOMS: atom_id res chain seq x y z
N MET A 1 -24.77 7.45 -12.00
CA MET A 1 -24.37 6.39 -12.95
C MET A 1 -24.31 5.03 -12.24
N MET A 2 -23.45 4.82 -11.23
CA MET A 2 -23.36 3.53 -10.53
C MET A 2 -24.65 3.08 -9.84
N SER A 3 -25.45 4.03 -9.32
CA SER A 3 -26.77 3.76 -8.71
C SER A 3 -27.81 3.19 -9.67
N TYR A 4 -27.58 3.26 -10.98
CA TYR A 4 -28.50 2.77 -12.02
C TYR A 4 -27.99 1.47 -12.67
N ALA A 5 -26.89 0.90 -12.16
CA ALA A 5 -26.31 -0.32 -12.70
C ALA A 5 -27.15 -1.54 -12.30
N THR A 6 -27.75 -2.22 -13.29
CA THR A 6 -28.48 -3.49 -13.11
C THR A 6 -27.64 -4.72 -13.44
N GLU A 7 -26.79 -4.63 -14.45
CA GLU A 7 -25.94 -5.73 -14.94
C GLU A 7 -24.50 -5.64 -14.46
N TYR A 8 -23.83 -6.78 -14.32
CA TYR A 8 -22.43 -6.86 -13.88
C TYR A 8 -21.48 -6.00 -14.75
N TRP A 9 -21.68 -6.01 -16.07
CA TRP A 9 -20.82 -5.24 -16.99
C TRP A 9 -20.95 -3.73 -16.78
N HIS A 10 -22.09 -3.22 -16.31
CA HIS A 10 -22.23 -1.81 -15.94
C HIS A 10 -21.24 -1.43 -14.84
N PHE A 11 -21.08 -2.29 -13.82
CA PHE A 11 -20.13 -2.06 -12.73
C PHE A 11 -18.68 -2.10 -13.23
N LEU A 12 -18.35 -2.97 -14.19
CA LEU A 12 -17.03 -3.02 -14.81
C LEU A 12 -16.72 -1.73 -15.60
N THR A 13 -17.64 -1.30 -16.46
CA THR A 13 -17.45 -0.10 -17.26
C THR A 13 -17.38 1.16 -16.40
N ILE A 14 -18.29 1.33 -15.44
CA ILE A 14 -18.26 2.47 -14.53
C ILE A 14 -17.00 2.41 -13.65
N GLY A 15 -16.64 1.23 -13.16
CA GLY A 15 -15.42 0.99 -12.41
C GLY A 15 -14.16 1.38 -13.17
N LEU A 16 -14.11 1.12 -14.49
CA LEU A 16 -13.01 1.55 -15.36
C LEU A 16 -12.87 3.08 -15.36
N PHE A 17 -13.96 3.83 -15.55
CA PHE A 17 -13.92 5.30 -15.56
C PHE A 17 -13.58 5.89 -14.18
N VAL A 18 -14.13 5.32 -13.11
CA VAL A 18 -13.76 5.69 -11.74
C VAL A 18 -12.27 5.38 -11.48
N GLY A 19 -11.77 4.26 -12.00
CA GLY A 19 -10.37 3.88 -11.96
C GLY A 19 -9.46 4.85 -12.69
N LEU A 20 -9.85 5.31 -13.89
CA LEU A 20 -9.13 6.36 -14.63
C LEU A 20 -9.04 7.66 -13.82
N ALA A 21 -10.14 8.06 -13.15
CA ALA A 21 -10.13 9.19 -12.24
C ALA A 21 -9.18 8.96 -11.05
N GLY A 22 -9.16 7.77 -10.47
CA GLY A 22 -8.20 7.39 -9.42
C GLY A 22 -6.74 7.44 -9.88
N GLY A 23 -6.47 7.13 -11.14
CA GLY A 23 -5.14 7.22 -11.76
C GLY A 23 -4.54 8.64 -11.77
N SER A 24 -5.38 9.68 -11.65
CA SER A 24 -4.93 11.08 -11.56
C SER A 24 -4.02 11.36 -10.38
N PHE A 25 -3.99 10.48 -9.36
CA PHE A 25 -3.03 10.54 -8.25
C PHE A 25 -1.57 10.63 -8.73
N SER A 26 -1.25 9.96 -9.85
CA SER A 26 0.08 10.00 -10.46
C SER A 26 0.46 11.39 -10.98
N VAL A 27 -0.50 12.22 -11.38
CA VAL A 27 -0.30 13.59 -11.86
C VAL A 27 -0.04 14.55 -10.69
N GLY A 28 -0.73 14.38 -9.56
CA GLY A 28 -0.56 15.26 -8.42
C GLY A 28 0.77 15.07 -7.67
N THR A 29 1.41 13.91 -7.78
CA THR A 29 2.74 13.64 -7.20
C THR A 29 3.82 14.62 -7.69
N PRO A 30 4.13 14.68 -9.01
CA PRO A 30 5.11 15.64 -9.52
C PRO A 30 4.63 17.09 -9.39
N TYR A 31 3.31 17.34 -9.40
CA TYR A 31 2.76 18.67 -9.11
C TYR A 31 3.20 19.12 -7.71
N VAL A 32 2.90 18.34 -6.66
CA VAL A 32 3.25 18.68 -5.27
C VAL A 32 4.76 18.75 -5.06
N ALA A 33 5.52 17.78 -5.58
CA ALA A 33 6.97 17.69 -5.34
C ALA A 33 7.75 18.96 -5.76
N ARG A 34 7.26 19.70 -6.77
CA ARG A 34 7.94 20.90 -7.27
C ARG A 34 7.78 22.13 -6.38
N TRP A 35 6.70 22.20 -5.61
CA TRP A 35 6.48 23.30 -4.67
C TRP A 35 7.38 23.26 -3.44
N PHE A 36 8.17 22.19 -3.25
CA PHE A 36 8.98 21.97 -2.06
C PHE A 36 10.44 21.69 -2.40
N PRO A 37 11.39 22.17 -1.58
CA PRO A 37 12.81 21.86 -1.75
C PRO A 37 13.08 20.37 -1.51
N LYS A 38 14.15 19.83 -2.13
CA LYS A 38 14.51 18.39 -2.06
C LYS A 38 14.54 17.82 -0.63
N SER A 39 15.00 18.60 0.35
CA SER A 39 15.06 18.19 1.76
C SER A 39 13.71 18.02 2.46
N ARG A 40 12.60 18.49 1.85
CA ARG A 40 11.24 18.40 2.38
C ARG A 40 10.27 17.67 1.44
N GLN A 41 10.77 17.16 0.30
CA GLN A 41 9.93 16.47 -0.68
C GLN A 41 9.32 15.18 -0.10
N GLY A 42 10.04 14.45 0.76
CA GLY A 42 9.51 13.27 1.43
C GLY A 42 8.28 13.59 2.28
N MET A 43 8.35 14.64 3.11
CA MET A 43 7.20 15.12 3.89
C MET A 43 6.03 15.58 3.01
N ALA A 44 6.27 16.41 1.99
CA ALA A 44 5.22 16.92 1.10
C ALA A 44 4.49 15.79 0.36
N MET A 45 5.25 14.84 -0.18
CA MET A 45 4.72 13.63 -0.82
C MET A 45 4.01 12.70 0.17
N GLY A 46 4.47 12.67 1.42
CA GLY A 46 3.83 11.95 2.50
C GLY A 46 2.45 12.50 2.83
N VAL A 47 2.31 13.83 2.95
CA VAL A 47 1.01 14.51 3.18
C VAL A 47 0.07 14.33 2.00
N TYR A 48 0.54 14.54 0.76
CA TYR A 48 -0.25 14.30 -0.44
C TYR A 48 -0.77 12.84 -0.49
N GLY A 49 0.10 11.88 -0.16
CA GLY A 49 -0.28 10.48 -0.08
C GLY A 49 -1.12 10.08 1.14
N ALA A 50 -1.31 10.97 2.13
CA ALA A 50 -2.16 10.72 3.30
C ALA A 50 -3.65 10.68 2.94
N GLY A 51 -4.03 11.10 1.72
CA GLY A 51 -5.36 10.89 1.14
C GLY A 51 -5.82 9.42 1.15
N ASN A 52 -4.89 8.46 1.22
CA ASN A 52 -5.20 7.04 1.43
C ASN A 52 -5.97 6.75 2.73
N SER A 53 -5.95 7.68 3.71
CA SER A 53 -6.79 7.64 4.91
C SER A 53 -8.28 7.62 4.57
N GLY A 54 -8.67 8.13 3.39
CA GLY A 54 -10.04 8.04 2.87
C GLY A 54 -10.55 6.60 2.78
N ALA A 55 -9.68 5.62 2.51
CA ALA A 55 -10.05 4.20 2.51
C ALA A 55 -10.49 3.70 3.89
N ALA A 56 -9.94 4.29 4.95
CA ALA A 56 -10.34 3.97 6.30
C ALA A 56 -11.61 4.74 6.71
N VAL A 57 -11.71 6.03 6.38
CA VAL A 57 -12.96 6.82 6.56
C VAL A 57 -14.14 6.12 5.87
N ASN A 58 -13.93 5.58 4.66
CA ASN A 58 -14.93 4.82 3.93
C ASN A 58 -15.47 3.60 4.72
N LYS A 59 -14.64 2.93 5.53
CA LYS A 59 -15.08 1.79 6.36
C LYS A 59 -16.11 2.21 7.42
N PHE A 60 -16.17 3.49 7.79
CA PHE A 60 -17.19 4.04 8.68
C PHE A 60 -18.37 4.60 7.90
N VAL A 61 -18.09 5.35 6.82
CA VAL A 61 -19.12 6.08 6.05
C VAL A 61 -19.98 5.14 5.21
N ALA A 62 -19.39 4.19 4.48
CA ALA A 62 -20.15 3.34 3.56
C ALA A 62 -21.17 2.43 4.26
N PRO A 63 -20.86 1.73 5.36
CA PRO A 63 -21.86 0.92 6.07
C PRO A 63 -23.02 1.77 6.62
N VAL A 64 -22.75 2.98 7.14
CA VAL A 64 -23.79 3.89 7.64
C VAL A 64 -24.71 4.33 6.51
N LEU A 65 -24.15 4.75 5.36
CA LEU A 65 -24.94 5.14 4.19
C LEU A 65 -25.75 3.97 3.64
N LEU A 66 -25.17 2.77 3.59
CA LEU A 66 -25.82 1.57 3.11
C LEU A 66 -27.03 1.19 3.99
N VAL A 67 -26.87 1.22 5.31
CA VAL A 67 -27.95 0.87 6.25
C VAL A 67 -29.05 1.93 6.30
N ALA A 68 -28.68 3.21 6.29
CA ALA A 68 -29.66 4.30 6.45
C ALA A 68 -30.40 4.64 5.15
N PHE A 69 -29.72 4.57 4.00
CA PHE A 69 -30.25 5.08 2.74
C PHE A 69 -30.09 4.13 1.55
N GLY A 70 -29.59 2.92 1.79
CA GLY A 70 -29.35 1.93 0.75
C GLY A 70 -28.05 2.15 -0.03
N TRP A 71 -27.63 1.13 -0.78
CA TRP A 71 -26.35 1.12 -1.48
C TRP A 71 -26.23 2.22 -2.56
N GLY A 72 -27.34 2.60 -3.19
CA GLY A 72 -27.35 3.59 -4.28
C GLY A 72 -26.94 5.00 -3.86
N MET A 73 -27.08 5.34 -2.57
CA MET A 73 -26.66 6.63 -2.02
C MET A 73 -25.14 6.74 -1.84
N VAL A 74 -24.45 5.62 -1.65
CA VAL A 74 -22.99 5.59 -1.47
C VAL A 74 -22.27 6.30 -2.62
N PRO A 75 -22.43 5.90 -3.91
CA PRO A 75 -21.74 6.57 -5.01
C PRO A 75 -22.17 8.03 -5.20
N GLN A 76 -23.39 8.41 -4.82
CA GLN A 76 -23.87 9.80 -4.95
C GLN A 76 -23.19 10.73 -3.95
N VAL A 77 -23.07 10.31 -2.69
CA VAL A 77 -22.35 11.07 -1.66
C VAL A 77 -20.88 11.22 -2.04
N TYR A 78 -20.23 10.15 -2.52
CA TYR A 78 -18.84 10.24 -2.99
C TYR A 78 -18.67 11.19 -4.17
N ALA A 79 -19.60 11.19 -5.13
CA ALA A 79 -19.58 12.14 -6.24
C ALA A 79 -19.69 13.60 -5.75
N ALA A 80 -20.56 13.88 -4.77
CA ALA A 80 -20.69 15.21 -4.18
C ALA A 80 -19.41 15.65 -3.46
N VAL A 81 -18.78 14.75 -2.69
CA VAL A 81 -17.50 15.02 -2.02
C VAL A 81 -16.39 15.31 -3.03
N MET A 82 -16.30 14.53 -4.11
CA MET A 82 -15.33 14.78 -5.18
C MET A 82 -15.56 16.11 -5.90
N LEU A 83 -16.82 16.49 -6.14
CA LEU A 83 -17.16 17.78 -6.72
C LEU A 83 -16.77 18.94 -5.78
N GLY A 84 -17.03 18.80 -4.48
CA GLY A 84 -16.58 19.77 -3.48
C GLY A 84 -15.05 19.93 -3.48
N ALA A 85 -14.32 18.82 -3.51
CA ALA A 85 -12.86 18.84 -3.60
C ALA A 85 -12.35 19.50 -4.89
N LEU A 86 -13.02 19.26 -6.03
CA LEU A 86 -12.71 19.92 -7.30
C LEU A 86 -12.90 21.44 -7.21
N ILE A 87 -14.02 21.90 -6.64
CA ILE A 87 -14.30 23.33 -6.47
C ILE A 87 -13.27 23.97 -5.55
N LEU A 88 -12.95 23.34 -4.42
CA LEU A 88 -11.91 23.83 -3.50
C LEU A 88 -10.55 23.90 -4.20
N PHE A 89 -10.16 22.86 -4.93
CA PHE A 89 -8.92 22.88 -5.69
C PHE A 89 -8.91 23.99 -6.75
N TRP A 90 -10.02 24.19 -7.47
CA TRP A 90 -10.14 25.26 -8.45
C TRP A 90 -9.97 26.65 -7.83
N LEU A 91 -10.57 26.90 -6.66
CA LEU A 91 -10.53 28.20 -5.98
C LEU A 91 -9.18 28.48 -5.30
N PHE A 92 -8.50 27.45 -4.80
CA PHE A 92 -7.28 27.61 -3.99
C PHE A 92 -5.98 27.17 -4.68
N SER A 93 -6.04 26.57 -5.87
CA SER A 93 -4.84 26.21 -6.62
C SER A 93 -4.14 27.45 -7.18
N HIS A 94 -2.81 27.38 -7.22
CA HIS A 94 -1.97 28.42 -7.81
C HIS A 94 -1.11 27.83 -8.92
N SER A 95 -0.79 28.66 -9.91
CA SER A 95 0.02 28.27 -11.07
C SER A 95 1.34 29.02 -11.03
N ASP A 96 2.45 28.29 -11.10
CA ASP A 96 3.79 28.85 -11.20
C ASP A 96 4.41 28.43 -12.55
N PRO A 97 4.75 29.37 -13.44
CA PRO A 97 5.42 29.08 -14.71
C PRO A 97 6.72 28.26 -14.55
N ALA A 98 7.44 28.39 -13.43
CA ALA A 98 8.66 27.63 -13.16
C ALA A 98 8.40 26.13 -12.95
N HIS A 99 7.16 25.74 -12.66
CA HIS A 99 6.75 24.35 -12.48
C HIS A 99 6.23 23.68 -13.76
N LEU A 100 6.14 24.42 -14.87
CA LEU A 100 5.72 23.89 -16.17
C LEU A 100 6.76 22.94 -16.74
N VAL A 101 6.29 21.83 -17.34
CA VAL A 101 7.16 20.85 -18.01
C VAL A 101 6.84 20.86 -19.49
N PRO A 102 7.87 20.89 -20.35
CA PRO A 102 7.67 20.56 -21.74
C PRO A 102 7.10 19.14 -21.87
N SER A 103 6.09 18.93 -22.71
CA SER A 103 5.52 17.62 -23.02
C SER A 103 6.37 16.89 -24.08
N ASN A 104 7.67 16.74 -23.84
CA ASN A 104 8.63 16.22 -24.82
C ASN A 104 8.95 14.72 -24.63
N VAL A 105 8.41 14.07 -23.60
CA VAL A 105 8.69 12.64 -23.33
C VAL A 105 7.65 11.75 -24.01
N SER A 106 8.08 10.95 -24.98
CA SER A 106 7.17 10.01 -25.67
C SER A 106 6.80 8.82 -24.77
N PHE A 107 5.64 8.19 -25.02
CA PHE A 107 5.22 6.98 -24.31
C PHE A 107 6.24 5.83 -24.43
N ARG A 108 6.92 5.74 -25.58
CA ARG A 108 8.00 4.77 -25.81
C ARG A 108 9.20 5.03 -24.89
N ASP A 109 9.53 6.29 -24.62
CA ASP A 109 10.64 6.64 -23.74
C ASP A 109 10.31 6.34 -22.27
N GLN A 110 9.04 6.47 -21.87
CA GLN A 110 8.59 6.02 -20.55
C GLN A 110 8.70 4.49 -20.41
N LEU A 111 8.27 3.72 -21.43
CA LEU A 111 8.42 2.25 -21.43
C LEU A 111 9.87 1.79 -21.37
N LYS A 112 10.82 2.54 -21.95
CA LYS A 112 12.25 2.23 -21.84
C LYS A 112 12.75 2.26 -20.40
N ALA A 113 12.12 3.03 -19.50
CA ALA A 113 12.51 3.07 -18.09
C ALA A 113 12.29 1.72 -17.38
N LEU A 114 11.38 0.86 -17.89
CA LEU A 114 11.23 -0.52 -17.39
C LEU A 114 12.45 -1.41 -17.67
N LYS A 115 13.37 -1.00 -18.55
CA LYS A 115 14.64 -1.72 -18.76
C LYS A 115 15.64 -1.47 -17.63
N ASP A 116 15.44 -0.43 -16.82
CA ASP A 116 16.31 -0.14 -15.69
C ASP A 116 15.97 -1.06 -14.50
N PRO A 117 16.91 -1.90 -14.04
CA PRO A 117 16.69 -2.80 -12.91
C PRO A 117 16.26 -2.08 -11.62
N LYS A 118 16.71 -0.83 -11.40
CA LYS A 118 16.30 -0.03 -10.23
C LYS A 118 14.81 0.32 -10.27
N VAL A 119 14.28 0.62 -11.46
CA VAL A 119 12.85 0.93 -11.64
C VAL A 119 12.00 -0.30 -11.35
N ILE A 120 12.39 -1.48 -11.86
CA ILE A 120 11.66 -2.73 -11.59
C ILE A 120 11.69 -3.05 -10.10
N LYS A 121 12.83 -2.86 -9.44
CA LYS A 121 12.98 -3.01 -7.99
C LYS A 121 12.02 -2.08 -7.22
N TYR A 122 11.92 -0.81 -7.59
CA TYR A 122 10.97 0.12 -6.97
C TYR A 122 9.51 -0.25 -7.26
N CYS A 123 9.21 -0.76 -8.45
CA CYS A 123 7.89 -1.33 -8.77
C CYS A 123 7.54 -2.48 -7.84
N GLN A 124 8.48 -3.38 -7.59
CA GLN A 124 8.30 -4.53 -6.69
C GLN A 124 8.10 -4.10 -5.23
N TYR A 125 8.88 -3.14 -4.74
CA TYR A 125 8.69 -2.66 -3.37
C TYR A 125 7.33 -1.97 -3.21
N TYR A 126 6.95 -1.15 -4.20
CA TYR A 126 5.69 -0.42 -4.17
C TYR A 126 4.46 -1.32 -4.36
N SER A 127 4.57 -2.40 -5.15
CA SER A 127 3.50 -3.39 -5.30
C SER A 127 3.14 -4.06 -3.97
N ILE A 128 4.10 -4.22 -3.06
CA ILE A 128 3.85 -4.70 -1.69
C ILE A 128 3.21 -3.60 -0.83
N VAL A 129 3.93 -2.50 -0.61
CA VAL A 129 3.55 -1.54 0.43
C VAL A 129 2.32 -0.71 0.05
N PHE A 130 2.05 -0.54 -1.24
CA PHE A 130 0.82 0.08 -1.73
C PHE A 130 -0.17 -0.94 -2.29
N GLY A 131 0.25 -1.82 -3.20
CA GLY A 131 -0.66 -2.81 -3.78
C GLY A 131 -1.18 -3.81 -2.75
N GLY A 132 -0.29 -4.38 -1.94
CA GLY A 132 -0.65 -5.21 -0.79
C GLY A 132 -1.51 -4.46 0.22
N TYR A 133 -1.23 -3.18 0.48
CA TYR A 133 -2.05 -2.35 1.35
C TYR A 133 -3.49 -2.20 0.85
N VAL A 134 -3.67 -1.91 -0.44
CA VAL A 134 -4.99 -1.83 -1.07
C VAL A 134 -5.67 -3.19 -1.00
N ALA A 135 -4.95 -4.26 -1.34
CA ALA A 135 -5.51 -5.60 -1.38
C ALA A 135 -5.99 -6.08 -0.01
N LEU A 136 -5.14 -5.98 1.03
CA LEU A 136 -5.54 -6.31 2.40
C LEU A 136 -6.66 -5.37 2.89
N SER A 137 -6.61 -4.07 2.57
CA SER A 137 -7.66 -3.13 2.98
C SER A 137 -9.06 -3.50 2.47
N LEU A 138 -9.14 -4.15 1.31
CA LEU A 138 -10.38 -4.68 0.72
C LEU A 138 -10.76 -6.04 1.32
N TRP A 139 -9.77 -6.89 1.61
CA TRP A 139 -9.95 -8.24 2.13
C TRP A 139 -10.38 -8.30 3.60
N MET A 140 -9.87 -7.37 4.43
CA MET A 140 -9.91 -7.48 5.89
C MET A 140 -11.30 -7.56 6.51
N VAL A 141 -12.28 -6.80 6.00
CA VAL A 141 -13.64 -6.83 6.59
C VAL A 141 -14.22 -8.23 6.44
N GLN A 142 -14.12 -8.81 5.23
CA GLN A 142 -14.58 -10.16 4.94
C GLN A 142 -13.77 -11.21 5.71
N TYR A 143 -12.46 -10.97 5.91
CA TYR A 143 -11.64 -11.85 6.73
C TYR A 143 -12.13 -11.90 8.19
N TYR A 144 -12.38 -10.75 8.83
CA TYR A 144 -12.88 -10.71 10.21
C TYR A 144 -14.26 -11.35 10.37
N VAL A 145 -15.15 -11.12 9.40
CA VAL A 145 -16.48 -11.75 9.38
C VAL A 145 -16.35 -13.26 9.19
N GLY A 146 -15.58 -13.70 8.20
CA GLY A 146 -15.49 -15.10 7.81
C GLY A 146 -14.68 -15.96 8.78
N GLU A 147 -13.55 -15.46 9.27
CA GLU A 147 -12.63 -16.22 10.12
C GLU A 147 -12.99 -16.14 11.60
N PHE A 148 -13.38 -14.95 12.07
CA PHE A 148 -13.64 -14.71 13.49
C PHE A 148 -15.14 -14.60 13.82
N GLY A 149 -16.03 -14.74 12.84
CA GLY A 149 -17.47 -14.70 13.04
C GLY A 149 -18.00 -13.34 13.54
N LEU A 150 -17.25 -12.26 13.30
CA LEU A 150 -17.59 -10.95 13.83
C LEU A 150 -18.71 -10.27 13.01
N ASP A 151 -19.51 -9.44 13.68
CA ASP A 151 -20.44 -8.55 13.00
C ASP A 151 -19.71 -7.59 12.05
N ILE A 152 -20.32 -7.26 10.92
CA ILE A 152 -19.71 -6.42 9.88
C ILE A 152 -19.27 -5.04 10.40
N ARG A 153 -19.98 -4.48 11.40
CA ARG A 153 -19.63 -3.19 12.00
C ARG A 153 -18.35 -3.33 12.81
N VAL A 154 -18.25 -4.36 13.65
CA VAL A 154 -17.05 -4.64 14.45
C VAL A 154 -15.86 -4.98 13.54
N ALA A 155 -16.08 -5.83 12.53
CA ALA A 155 -15.08 -6.15 11.51
C ALA A 155 -14.57 -4.91 10.78
N ALA A 156 -15.45 -3.97 10.41
CA ALA A 156 -15.07 -2.71 9.78
C ALA A 156 -14.23 -1.81 10.71
N LEU A 157 -14.58 -1.75 12.00
CA LEU A 157 -13.80 -1.02 13.01
C LEU A 157 -12.38 -1.60 13.16
N LEU A 158 -12.26 -2.92 13.29
CA LEU A 158 -10.95 -3.58 13.41
C LEU A 158 -10.14 -3.49 12.11
N ALA A 159 -10.79 -3.57 10.95
CA ALA A 159 -10.12 -3.37 9.66
C ALA A 159 -9.65 -1.91 9.48
N ALA A 160 -10.31 -0.94 10.11
CA ALA A 160 -9.86 0.45 10.12
C ALA A 160 -8.55 0.63 10.91
N CYS A 161 -8.26 -0.22 11.91
CA CYS A 161 -6.98 -0.19 12.63
C CYS A 161 -5.78 -0.46 11.71
N PHE A 162 -5.95 -1.19 10.61
CA PHE A 162 -4.89 -1.34 9.60
C PHE A 162 -4.85 -0.15 8.64
N SER A 163 -6.01 0.28 8.13
CA SER A 163 -6.07 1.30 7.08
C SER A 163 -5.79 2.73 7.59
N LEU A 164 -6.22 3.10 8.80
CA LEU A 164 -6.02 4.46 9.34
C LEU A 164 -4.53 4.81 9.48
N PRO A 165 -3.70 4.02 10.19
CA PRO A 165 -2.28 4.31 10.31
C PRO A 165 -1.58 4.26 8.95
N GLY A 166 -1.99 3.32 8.09
CA GLY A 166 -1.53 3.18 6.72
C GLY A 166 -1.65 4.45 5.88
N GLY A 167 -2.67 5.27 6.15
CA GLY A 167 -2.88 6.57 5.52
C GLY A 167 -2.17 7.72 6.26
N VAL A 168 -2.50 7.91 7.54
CA VAL A 168 -2.11 9.10 8.33
C VAL A 168 -0.60 9.12 8.61
N LEU A 169 -0.01 7.96 8.92
CA LEU A 169 1.40 7.89 9.31
C LEU A 169 2.36 7.96 8.12
N ARG A 170 1.83 8.00 6.89
CA ARG A 170 2.65 8.13 5.68
C ARG A 170 3.49 9.42 5.69
N ALA A 171 2.94 10.52 6.18
CA ALA A 171 3.66 11.78 6.32
C ALA A 171 4.89 11.64 7.24
N PHE A 172 4.73 10.95 8.37
CA PHE A 172 5.82 10.65 9.30
C PHE A 172 6.87 9.72 8.68
N GLY A 173 6.43 8.74 7.88
CA GLY A 173 7.33 7.90 7.08
C GLY A 173 8.20 8.69 6.11
N GLY A 174 7.66 9.78 5.54
CA GLY A 174 8.41 10.72 4.70
C GLY A 174 9.52 11.42 5.49
N VAL A 175 9.20 11.96 6.66
CA VAL A 175 10.18 12.59 7.57
C VAL A 175 11.27 11.60 7.99
N LEU A 176 10.89 10.37 8.33
CA LEU A 176 11.83 9.33 8.71
C LEU A 176 12.76 8.98 7.55
N SER A 177 12.21 8.86 6.34
CA SER A 177 12.98 8.61 5.12
C SER A 177 13.93 9.77 4.83
N ASP A 178 13.49 11.02 5.02
CA ASP A 178 14.30 12.22 4.86
C ASP A 178 15.53 12.20 5.78
N LYS A 179 15.35 11.78 7.05
CA LYS A 179 16.42 11.73 8.06
C LYS A 179 17.33 10.50 7.97
N PHE A 180 16.78 9.29 7.80
CA PHE A 180 17.53 8.03 7.89
C PHE A 180 17.85 7.40 6.52
N GLY A 181 17.37 8.00 5.44
CA GLY A 181 17.54 7.51 4.08
C GLY A 181 16.45 6.53 3.64
N ALA A 182 16.12 6.56 2.34
CA ALA A 182 15.08 5.72 1.75
C ALA A 182 15.37 4.22 1.91
N HIS A 183 16.64 3.82 1.80
CA HIS A 183 17.06 2.43 1.92
C HIS A 183 16.83 1.86 3.32
N SER A 184 17.35 2.51 4.36
CA SER A 184 17.24 2.02 5.74
C SER A 184 15.77 1.83 6.15
N VAL A 185 14.91 2.80 5.82
CA VAL A 185 13.48 2.72 6.12
C VAL A 185 12.82 1.55 5.36
N THR A 186 13.10 1.40 4.06
CA THR A 186 12.50 0.33 3.27
C THR A 186 12.97 -1.05 3.73
N TRP A 187 14.25 -1.20 4.09
CA TRP A 187 14.82 -2.44 4.64
C TRP A 187 14.07 -2.89 5.90
N TRP A 188 13.91 -2.00 6.88
CA TRP A 188 13.18 -2.31 8.11
C TRP A 188 11.70 -2.58 7.87
N VAL A 189 11.07 -1.84 6.94
CA VAL A 189 9.68 -2.10 6.57
C VAL A 189 9.50 -3.50 6.01
N MET A 190 10.40 -3.97 5.15
CA MET A 190 10.34 -5.32 4.59
C MET A 190 10.53 -6.39 5.68
N TRP A 191 11.46 -6.20 6.62
CA TRP A 191 11.64 -7.13 7.75
C TRP A 191 10.45 -7.20 8.69
N VAL A 192 9.92 -6.05 9.11
CA VAL A 192 8.72 -6.00 9.95
C VAL A 192 7.55 -6.65 9.22
N SER A 193 7.40 -6.38 7.93
CA SER A 193 6.37 -7.00 7.11
C SER A 193 6.52 -8.51 7.04
N TRP A 194 7.74 -9.01 6.86
CA TRP A 194 8.05 -10.43 6.77
C TRP A 194 7.69 -11.16 8.06
N ILE A 195 8.08 -10.63 9.22
CA ILE A 195 7.74 -11.20 10.53
C ILE A 195 6.23 -11.17 10.77
N CYS A 196 5.57 -10.03 10.53
CA CYS A 196 4.13 -9.91 10.75
C CYS A 196 3.35 -10.86 9.85
N LEU A 197 3.69 -10.92 8.56
CA LEU A 197 3.02 -11.79 7.60
C LEU A 197 3.28 -13.28 7.89
N PHE A 198 4.46 -13.64 8.38
CA PHE A 198 4.73 -15.00 8.85
C PHE A 198 3.78 -15.39 9.97
N LEU A 199 3.65 -14.55 11.01
CA LEU A 199 2.74 -14.83 12.12
C LEU A 199 1.27 -14.87 11.68
N LEU A 200 0.86 -13.97 10.78
CA LEU A 200 -0.49 -13.91 10.23
C LEU A 200 -0.81 -15.06 9.27
N SER A 201 0.21 -15.68 8.69
CA SER A 201 0.05 -16.81 7.76
C SER A 201 -0.42 -18.09 8.45
N TYR A 202 -0.23 -18.19 9.76
CA TYR A 202 -0.59 -19.38 10.51
C TYR A 202 -2.13 -19.52 10.66
N PRO A 203 -2.74 -20.59 10.12
CA PRO A 203 -4.18 -20.81 10.22
C PRO A 203 -4.60 -21.25 11.63
N GLN A 204 -5.88 -21.07 11.98
CA GLN A 204 -6.45 -21.68 13.19
C GLN A 204 -6.31 -23.21 13.10
N THR A 205 -5.57 -23.80 14.03
CA THR A 205 -5.19 -25.22 13.98
C THR A 205 -5.44 -25.89 15.33
N ASP A 206 -6.21 -26.97 15.30
CA ASP A 206 -6.46 -27.81 16.47
C ASP A 206 -5.57 -29.04 16.41
N PHE A 207 -4.59 -29.11 17.30
CA PHE A 207 -3.61 -30.18 17.35
C PHE A 207 -3.87 -31.09 18.54
N THR A 208 -4.25 -32.35 18.29
CA THR A 208 -4.50 -33.33 19.35
C THR A 208 -3.32 -34.29 19.48
N ILE A 209 -2.70 -34.35 20.66
CA ILE A 209 -1.64 -35.29 21.00
C ILE A 209 -2.13 -36.34 21.98
N MET A 210 -1.65 -37.57 21.79
CA MET A 210 -1.88 -38.64 22.75
C MET A 210 -0.86 -38.52 23.87
N THR A 211 -1.33 -38.18 25.07
CA THR A 211 -0.49 -38.10 26.28
C THR A 211 -0.71 -39.34 27.15
N VAL A 212 0.17 -39.53 28.14
CA VAL A 212 0.04 -40.62 29.12
C VAL A 212 -1.23 -40.53 29.98
N THR A 213 -1.89 -39.36 30.02
CA THR A 213 -3.16 -39.14 30.73
C THR A 213 -4.37 -39.07 29.80
N GLY A 214 -4.21 -39.36 28.50
CA GLY A 214 -5.27 -39.32 27.49
C GLY A 214 -5.01 -38.30 26.36
N PRO A 215 -5.95 -38.15 25.41
CA PRO A 215 -5.84 -37.16 24.33
C PRO A 215 -5.87 -35.74 24.91
N ALA A 216 -4.89 -34.92 24.54
CA ALA A 216 -4.85 -33.49 24.86
C ALA A 216 -4.91 -32.68 23.56
N THR A 217 -5.88 -31.78 23.44
CA THR A 217 -6.07 -30.90 22.28
C THR A 217 -5.53 -29.51 22.58
N PHE A 218 -4.68 -29.02 21.68
CA PHE A 218 -4.07 -27.70 21.73
C PHE A 218 -4.60 -26.85 20.58
N HIS A 219 -5.13 -25.67 20.90
CA HIS A 219 -5.55 -24.69 19.92
C HIS A 219 -4.36 -23.77 19.60
N LEU A 220 -3.86 -23.85 18.38
CA LEU A 220 -2.77 -23.00 17.88
C LEU A 220 -3.32 -22.08 16.80
N GLY A 221 -3.43 -20.80 17.12
CA GLY A 221 -3.97 -19.79 16.24
C GLY A 221 -3.91 -18.40 16.86
N LEU A 222 -4.01 -17.37 16.03
CA LEU A 222 -4.06 -15.99 16.50
C LEU A 222 -5.48 -15.66 16.96
N ASN A 223 -5.65 -15.14 18.17
CA ASN A 223 -6.91 -14.52 18.55
C ASN A 223 -7.11 -13.17 17.81
N VAL A 224 -8.34 -12.65 17.86
CA VAL A 224 -8.71 -11.39 17.18
C VAL A 224 -7.81 -10.22 17.58
N TYR A 225 -7.46 -10.11 18.87
CA TYR A 225 -6.67 -8.99 19.39
C TYR A 225 -5.24 -9.02 18.87
N MET A 226 -4.58 -10.18 18.92
CA MET A 226 -3.22 -10.36 18.41
C MET A 226 -3.17 -10.18 16.89
N PHE A 227 -4.16 -10.73 16.17
CA PHE A 227 -4.30 -10.52 14.73
C PHE A 227 -4.44 -9.03 14.40
N THR A 228 -5.31 -8.31 15.11
CA THR A 228 -5.51 -6.87 14.90
C THR A 228 -4.25 -6.07 15.21
N ALA A 229 -3.50 -6.43 16.27
CA ALA A 229 -2.26 -5.78 16.63
C ALA A 229 -1.17 -5.97 15.55
N LEU A 230 -1.01 -7.20 15.04
CA LEU A 230 -0.08 -7.49 13.94
C LEU A 230 -0.48 -6.72 12.67
N MET A 231 -1.77 -6.64 12.37
CA MET A 231 -2.27 -5.85 11.26
C MET A 231 -2.01 -4.36 11.46
N PHE A 232 -2.23 -3.82 12.65
CA PHE A 232 -1.91 -2.43 12.97
C PHE A 232 -0.42 -2.14 12.70
N ILE A 233 0.48 -2.97 13.23
CA ILE A 233 1.94 -2.85 13.00
C ILE A 233 2.28 -2.91 11.51
N LEU A 234 1.70 -3.86 10.77
CA LEU A 234 1.91 -3.99 9.33
C LEU A 234 1.42 -2.72 8.59
N GLY A 235 0.27 -2.17 9.00
CA GLY A 235 -0.28 -0.93 8.45
C GLY A 235 0.69 0.26 8.62
N ILE A 236 1.31 0.39 9.80
CA ILE A 236 2.35 1.41 10.04
C ILE A 236 3.57 1.18 9.16
N ALA A 237 4.08 -0.06 9.12
CA ALA A 237 5.25 -0.40 8.32
C ALA A 237 5.02 -0.06 6.84
N TRP A 238 3.86 -0.43 6.29
CA TRP A 238 3.52 -0.11 4.90
C TRP A 238 3.25 1.38 4.68
N ALA A 239 2.77 2.13 5.67
CA ALA A 239 2.70 3.59 5.60
C ALA A 239 4.09 4.18 5.34
N PHE A 240 5.10 3.70 6.08
CA PHE A 240 6.47 4.16 5.95
C PHE A 240 7.12 3.71 4.65
N GLY A 241 6.92 2.45 4.27
CA GLY A 241 7.44 1.89 3.03
C GLY A 241 6.92 2.62 1.79
N LYS A 242 5.65 3.02 1.80
CA LYS A 242 5.09 3.84 0.73
C LYS A 242 5.83 5.17 0.60
N ALA A 243 6.16 5.83 1.70
CA ALA A 243 6.87 7.10 1.66
C ALA A 243 8.34 6.94 1.25
N SER A 244 9.03 5.91 1.77
CA SER A 244 10.43 5.65 1.46
C SER A 244 10.67 5.30 -0.01
N VAL A 245 9.76 4.57 -0.65
CA VAL A 245 9.86 4.28 -2.09
C VAL A 245 9.75 5.55 -2.94
N PHE A 246 8.87 6.50 -2.60
CA PHE A 246 8.86 7.78 -3.33
C PHE A 246 10.11 8.61 -3.08
N LYS A 247 10.69 8.51 -1.88
CA LYS A 247 11.99 9.12 -1.62
C LYS A 247 13.09 8.52 -2.51
N TYR A 248 13.14 7.19 -2.66
CA TYR A 248 14.03 6.53 -3.62
C TYR A 248 13.89 7.09 -5.05
N ILE A 249 12.66 7.28 -5.52
CA ILE A 249 12.39 7.85 -6.85
C ILE A 249 12.89 9.29 -6.94
N SER A 250 12.67 10.09 -5.90
CA SER A 250 13.11 11.49 -5.86
C SER A 250 14.64 11.62 -5.84
N ASP A 251 15.31 10.75 -5.07
CA ASP A 251 16.76 10.73 -4.93
C ASP A 251 17.44 10.25 -6.24
N ASP A 252 16.98 9.15 -6.82
CA ASP A 252 17.61 8.53 -8.00
C ASP A 252 17.19 9.15 -9.34
N TYR A 253 15.97 9.68 -9.44
CA TYR A 253 15.37 10.10 -10.72
C TYR A 253 14.84 11.54 -10.69
N SER A 254 15.58 12.47 -10.08
CA SER A 254 15.13 13.87 -9.89
C SER A 254 14.70 14.62 -11.17
N GLN A 255 15.24 14.26 -12.35
CA GLN A 255 14.85 14.86 -13.63
C GLN A 255 13.57 14.25 -14.24
N ASN A 256 13.27 12.99 -13.92
CA ASN A 256 12.18 12.21 -14.53
C ASN A 256 11.19 11.66 -13.48
N ILE A 257 11.05 12.34 -12.33
CA ILE A 257 10.23 11.88 -11.20
C ILE A 257 8.82 11.52 -11.67
N GLY A 258 8.18 12.33 -12.52
CA GLY A 258 6.83 12.08 -13.02
C GLY A 258 6.66 10.76 -13.76
N ALA A 259 7.56 10.44 -14.71
CA ALA A 259 7.49 9.20 -15.47
C ALA A 259 7.75 7.97 -14.59
N ILE A 260 8.79 8.01 -13.75
CA ILE A 260 9.14 6.88 -12.89
C ILE A 260 8.09 6.66 -11.80
N SER A 261 7.60 7.73 -11.17
CA SER A 261 6.51 7.64 -10.20
C SER A 261 5.21 7.09 -10.81
N GLY A 262 4.92 7.43 -12.06
CA GLY A 262 3.80 6.85 -12.81
C GLY A 262 3.95 5.33 -13.03
N ILE A 263 5.13 4.88 -13.45
CA ILE A 263 5.42 3.44 -13.68
C ILE A 263 5.37 2.65 -12.36
N VAL A 264 6.01 3.17 -11.31
CA VAL A 264 6.00 2.53 -9.99
C VAL A 264 4.58 2.54 -9.41
N GLY A 265 3.84 3.65 -9.59
CA GLY A 265 2.43 3.76 -9.22
C GLY A 265 1.54 2.75 -9.94
N LEU A 266 1.76 2.52 -11.24
CA LEU A 266 1.07 1.50 -12.03
C LEU A 266 1.31 0.10 -11.43
N ALA A 267 2.56 -0.25 -11.10
CA ALA A 267 2.87 -1.53 -10.45
C ALA A 267 2.16 -1.68 -9.10
N GLY A 268 2.09 -0.60 -8.32
CA GLY A 268 1.31 -0.53 -7.09
C GLY A 268 -0.19 -0.79 -7.32
N GLY A 269 -0.78 -0.10 -8.30
CA GLY A 269 -2.20 -0.26 -8.67
C GLY A 269 -2.53 -1.65 -9.19
N LEU A 270 -1.66 -2.22 -10.05
CA LEU A 270 -1.76 -3.60 -10.52
C LEU A 270 -1.69 -4.59 -9.36
N GLY A 271 -0.79 -4.39 -8.40
CA GLY A 271 -0.75 -5.19 -7.18
C GLY A 271 -2.08 -5.15 -6.42
N GLY A 272 -2.65 -3.95 -6.23
CA GLY A 272 -3.94 -3.77 -5.56
C GLY A 272 -5.14 -4.40 -6.29
N PHE A 273 -5.05 -4.59 -7.61
CA PHE A 273 -6.07 -5.25 -8.42
C PHE A 273 -5.90 -6.77 -8.48
N VAL A 274 -4.68 -7.24 -8.72
CA VAL A 274 -4.40 -8.68 -8.93
C VAL A 274 -4.40 -9.44 -7.61
N LEU A 275 -3.85 -8.88 -6.53
CA LEU A 275 -3.71 -9.60 -5.25
C LEU A 275 -5.05 -10.05 -4.64
N PRO A 276 -6.12 -9.22 -4.58
CA PRO A 276 -7.42 -9.68 -4.07
C PRO A 276 -8.01 -10.86 -4.85
N ILE A 277 -7.84 -10.87 -6.17
CA ILE A 277 -8.29 -11.98 -7.03
C ILE A 277 -7.49 -13.25 -6.67
N MET A 278 -6.18 -13.11 -6.47
CA MET A 278 -5.34 -14.22 -6.02
C MET A 278 -5.69 -14.68 -4.60
N PHE A 279 -6.05 -13.79 -3.69
CA PHE A 279 -6.49 -14.15 -2.33
C PHE A 279 -7.77 -14.99 -2.38
N GLY A 280 -8.75 -14.59 -3.21
CA GLY A 280 -9.96 -15.38 -3.48
C GLY A 280 -9.63 -16.75 -4.04
N ALA A 281 -8.86 -16.81 -5.13
CA ALA A 281 -8.47 -18.07 -5.76
C ALA A 281 -7.71 -19.00 -4.80
N LEU A 282 -6.81 -18.48 -3.97
CA LEU A 282 -6.07 -19.27 -2.97
C LEU A 282 -6.99 -19.76 -1.85
N MET A 283 -7.94 -18.94 -1.39
CA MET A 283 -8.94 -19.38 -0.42
C MET A 283 -9.78 -20.53 -1.01
N ASP A 284 -10.23 -20.40 -2.26
CA ASP A 284 -11.05 -21.43 -2.93
C ASP A 284 -10.27 -22.74 -3.14
N LEU A 285 -8.97 -22.66 -3.45
CA LEU A 285 -8.12 -23.84 -3.69
C LEU A 285 -7.67 -24.52 -2.39
N THR A 286 -7.31 -23.75 -1.37
CA THR A 286 -6.72 -24.30 -0.13
C THR A 286 -7.76 -24.53 0.97
N GLY A 287 -8.91 -23.87 0.90
CA GLY A 287 -9.88 -23.79 1.99
C GLY A 287 -9.42 -22.96 3.19
N ILE A 288 -8.25 -22.33 3.13
CA ILE A 288 -7.62 -21.62 4.25
C ILE A 288 -7.65 -20.12 3.99
N ARG A 289 -8.30 -19.34 4.87
CA ARG A 289 -8.37 -17.88 4.72
C ARG A 289 -7.02 -17.19 4.87
N SER A 290 -6.12 -17.74 5.71
CA SER A 290 -4.78 -17.19 5.94
C SER A 290 -3.83 -17.35 4.74
N SER A 291 -4.24 -18.08 3.69
CA SER A 291 -3.48 -18.22 2.45
C SER A 291 -3.17 -16.87 1.77
N ALA A 292 -4.02 -15.85 1.97
CA ALA A 292 -3.73 -14.47 1.54
C ALA A 292 -2.43 -13.93 2.16
N PHE A 293 -2.20 -14.19 3.45
CA PHE A 293 -0.98 -13.79 4.15
C PHE A 293 0.22 -14.64 3.74
N MET A 294 0.03 -15.93 3.46
CA MET A 294 1.08 -16.81 2.91
C MET A 294 1.60 -16.28 1.56
N LEU A 295 0.69 -15.87 0.67
CA LEU A 295 1.06 -15.26 -0.60
C LEU A 295 1.85 -13.97 -0.38
N MET A 296 1.33 -13.06 0.44
CA MET A 296 2.00 -11.79 0.74
C MET A 296 3.38 -12.00 1.37
N TYR A 297 3.51 -12.98 2.26
CA TYR A 297 4.77 -13.37 2.86
C TYR A 297 5.78 -13.79 1.78
N GLY A 298 5.37 -14.62 0.82
CA GLY A 298 6.20 -15.01 -0.32
C GLY A 298 6.64 -13.81 -1.17
N VAL A 299 5.73 -12.88 -1.47
CA VAL A 299 6.03 -11.66 -2.26
C VAL A 299 7.03 -10.75 -1.53
N VAL A 300 6.89 -10.57 -0.21
CA VAL A 300 7.87 -9.82 0.61
C VAL A 300 9.22 -10.52 0.62
N TRP A 301 9.23 -11.84 0.71
CA TRP A 301 10.46 -12.62 0.71
C TRP A 301 11.27 -12.47 -0.59
N VAL A 302 10.61 -12.49 -1.75
CA VAL A 302 11.25 -12.17 -3.05
C VAL A 302 11.92 -10.79 -3.00
N SER A 303 11.26 -9.81 -2.39
CA SER A 303 11.77 -8.44 -2.30
C SER A 303 12.98 -8.33 -1.36
N LEU A 304 12.98 -9.06 -0.24
CA LEU A 304 14.13 -9.15 0.67
C LEU A 304 15.33 -9.80 0.00
N ILE A 305 15.14 -10.89 -0.75
CA ILE A 305 16.22 -11.56 -1.49
C ILE A 305 16.82 -10.59 -2.51
N TRP A 306 15.96 -9.91 -3.27
CA TRP A 306 16.41 -8.95 -4.27
C TRP A 306 17.19 -7.79 -3.64
N MET A 307 16.68 -7.24 -2.54
CA MET A 307 17.33 -6.17 -1.77
C MET A 307 18.70 -6.61 -1.24
N TYR A 308 18.79 -7.81 -0.68
CA TYR A 308 20.05 -8.38 -0.20
C TYR A 308 21.08 -8.51 -1.32
N TRP A 309 20.70 -9.02 -2.48
CA TRP A 309 21.62 -9.25 -3.60
C TRP A 309 22.12 -7.96 -4.24
N THR A 310 21.26 -6.96 -4.36
CA THR A 310 21.56 -5.73 -5.11
C THR A 310 22.16 -4.61 -4.26
N GLU A 311 21.82 -4.55 -2.96
CA GLU A 311 22.19 -3.41 -2.11
C GLU A 311 23.14 -3.82 -0.98
N VAL A 312 22.92 -4.98 -0.38
CA VAL A 312 23.75 -5.45 0.76
C VAL A 312 25.02 -6.15 0.28
N ARG A 313 24.89 -7.07 -0.68
CA ARG A 313 26.03 -7.85 -1.21
C ARG A 313 27.00 -7.02 -2.06
N GLY A 314 26.52 -5.94 -2.66
CA GLY A 314 27.33 -5.02 -3.48
C GLY A 314 28.05 -3.93 -2.68
N THR A 315 27.77 -3.79 -1.39
CA THR A 315 28.50 -2.86 -0.52
C THR A 315 29.76 -3.56 -0.02
N GLU A 316 30.91 -3.29 -0.66
CA GLU A 316 32.21 -3.74 -0.13
C GLU A 316 32.40 -3.18 1.29
N LEU A 317 32.25 -4.03 2.31
CA LEU A 317 32.55 -3.66 3.71
C LEU A 317 34.07 -3.67 3.98
N MET A 318 34.83 -4.44 3.19
CA MET A 318 36.29 -4.41 3.12
C MET A 318 36.70 -4.69 1.67
N GLY A 319 37.35 -3.72 1.02
CA GLY A 319 37.73 -3.77 -0.40
C GLY A 319 38.13 -2.39 -0.95
N LYS A 320 38.62 -2.34 -2.20
CA LYS A 320 39.14 -1.11 -2.85
C LYS A 320 38.07 -0.02 -3.03
N ASN A 321 36.78 -0.36 -3.00
CA ASN A 321 35.65 0.55 -3.16
C ASN A 321 34.85 0.75 -1.85
N ALA A 322 35.35 0.24 -0.71
CA ALA A 322 34.71 0.44 0.59
C ALA A 322 34.72 1.93 0.98
N LYS A 323 33.56 2.48 1.37
CA LYS A 323 33.51 3.82 1.96
C LYS A 323 34.32 3.82 3.25
N SER A 324 35.28 4.73 3.38
CA SER A 324 36.11 4.79 4.58
C SER A 324 35.24 5.03 5.81
N PHE A 325 35.43 4.19 6.82
CA PHE A 325 34.80 4.34 8.12
C PHE A 325 35.43 5.55 8.82
N SER A 326 34.80 6.73 8.69
CA SER A 326 35.21 7.94 9.40
C SER A 326 34.55 7.95 10.78
N LEU A 327 35.32 7.60 11.82
CA LEU A 327 35.02 7.98 13.20
C LEU A 327 35.50 9.43 13.39
N GLN A 328 34.69 10.40 12.95
CA GLN A 328 34.83 11.75 13.46
C GLN A 328 33.96 11.88 14.71
N ASN A 329 34.62 11.78 15.86
CA ASN A 329 34.19 12.43 17.11
C ASN A 329 34.23 13.95 16.92
#